data_AF-A0AAW2KI93-F1
#
_entry.id   AF-A0AAW2KI93-F1
#
_cell.length_a   1.000
_cell.length_b   1.000
_cell.length_c   1.000
_cell.angle_alpha   90.00
_cell.angle_beta   90.00
_cell.angle_gamma   90.00
#
_symmetry.space_group_name_H-M   'P 1'
#
loop_
_entity.id
_entity.type
_entity.pdbx_description
1 polymer ?
#
loop_
_entity_poly.entity_id
_entity_poly.type
_entity_poly.pdbx_seq_one_letter_code
_entity_poly.pdbx_strand_id
1 'polypeptide(L)'
;MSLSQGGFFSTYSFFSDAAGVAGNLLAFVLFVSPIPTFRRIIRSRSTEQFSGLPYIYALLNCFICLWYGMPIVSSGIILIATVNSVGAIFQLVYIIIFIIYADKERKVPNGIGAILGIIQLVLYFWYSRSSVQASRRPLLESYA
;
A
#
# COMPACT_ATOMS: atom_id res chain seq x y z
N MET A 1 -31.29 -10.28 28.01
CA MET A 1 -29.82 -10.39 27.84
C MET A 1 -29.30 -9.82 26.51
N SER A 2 -30.10 -9.01 25.79
CA SER A 2 -29.78 -8.45 24.46
C SER A 2 -29.32 -6.98 24.46
N LEU A 3 -29.52 -6.24 25.55
CA LEU A 3 -29.16 -4.81 25.64
C LEU A 3 -27.66 -4.54 25.86
N SER A 4 -26.92 -5.50 26.44
CA SER A 4 -25.47 -5.35 26.69
C SER A 4 -24.60 -5.64 25.46
N GLN A 5 -25.06 -6.50 24.54
CA GLN A 5 -24.30 -6.84 23.33
C GLN A 5 -24.25 -5.70 22.31
N GLY A 6 -25.34 -4.91 22.17
CA GLY A 6 -25.37 -3.74 21.29
C GLY A 6 -24.48 -2.60 21.75
N GLY A 7 -24.42 -2.32 23.06
CA GLY A 7 -23.54 -1.29 23.63
C GLY A 7 -22.05 -1.66 23.56
N PHE A 8 -21.72 -2.94 23.80
CA PHE A 8 -20.36 -3.44 23.64
C PHE A 8 -19.89 -3.32 22.18
N PHE A 9 -20.67 -3.82 21.20
CA PHE A 9 -20.33 -3.72 19.77
C PHE A 9 -20.12 -2.26 19.30
N SER A 10 -21.00 -1.34 19.74
CA SER A 10 -20.91 0.09 19.39
C SER A 10 -19.66 0.77 19.96
N THR A 11 -19.20 0.33 21.13
CA THR A 11 -18.01 0.89 21.78
C THR A 11 -16.75 0.38 21.08
N TYR A 12 -16.68 -0.91 20.76
CA TYR A 12 -15.55 -1.49 20.02
C TYR A 12 -15.44 -0.96 18.59
N SER A 13 -16.55 -0.77 17.88
CA SER A 13 -16.51 -0.19 16.52
C SER A 13 -15.97 1.24 16.57
N PHE A 14 -16.41 2.04 17.55
CA PHE A 14 -15.90 3.40 17.74
C PHE A 14 -14.38 3.44 18.01
N PHE A 15 -13.89 2.58 18.91
CA PHE A 15 -12.44 2.49 19.18
C PHE A 15 -11.64 1.99 17.98
N SER A 16 -12.19 1.03 17.21
CA SER A 16 -11.57 0.53 15.98
C SER A 16 -11.46 1.62 14.91
N ASP A 17 -12.52 2.40 14.70
CA ASP A 17 -12.53 3.50 13.74
C ASP A 17 -11.57 4.62 14.16
N ALA A 18 -11.57 4.98 15.46
CA ALA A 18 -10.65 5.96 16.01
C ALA A 18 -9.19 5.50 15.85
N ALA A 19 -8.89 4.23 16.13
CA ALA A 19 -7.57 3.65 15.92
C ALA A 19 -7.17 3.65 14.43
N GLY A 20 -8.12 3.35 13.54
CA GLY A 20 -7.89 3.39 12.08
C GLY A 20 -7.56 4.80 11.59
N VAL A 21 -8.30 5.82 12.06
CA VAL A 21 -8.03 7.24 11.73
C VAL A 21 -6.69 7.69 12.30
N ALA A 22 -6.41 7.41 13.57
CA ALA A 22 -5.13 7.76 14.20
C ALA A 22 -3.96 7.08 13.49
N GLY A 23 -4.09 5.80 13.14
CA GLY A 23 -3.09 5.05 12.39
C GLY A 23 -2.85 5.63 10.99
N ASN A 24 -3.90 6.07 10.28
CA ASN A 24 -3.76 6.76 9.00
C ASN A 24 -2.95 8.05 9.14
N LEU A 25 -3.24 8.88 10.16
CA LEU A 25 -2.50 10.13 10.41
C LEU A 25 -1.03 9.88 10.71
N LEU A 26 -0.71 8.91 11.56
CA LEU A 26 0.66 8.53 11.89
C LEU A 26 1.40 7.98 10.67
N ALA A 27 0.71 7.21 9.82
CA ALA A 27 1.29 6.69 8.59
C ALA A 27 1.70 7.80 7.62
N PHE A 28 0.94 8.90 7.50
CA PHE A 28 1.38 10.06 6.72
C PHE A 28 2.72 10.61 7.22
N VAL A 29 2.90 10.74 8.52
CA VAL A 29 4.17 11.20 9.11
C VAL A 29 5.30 10.23 8.76
N LEU A 30 5.05 8.92 8.84
CA LEU A 30 6.03 7.89 8.46
C LEU A 30 6.37 7.95 6.96
N PHE A 31 5.41 8.19 6.08
CA PHE A 31 5.67 8.34 4.64
C PHE A 31 6.49 9.59 4.30
N VAL A 32 6.38 10.64 5.11
CA VAL A 32 7.15 11.89 4.99
C VAL A 32 8.56 11.75 5.58
N SER A 33 8.78 10.81 6.51
CA SER A 33 10.07 10.60 7.19
C SER A 33 11.30 10.47 6.25
N PRO A 34 11.23 9.82 5.07
CA PRO A 34 12.38 9.68 4.18
C PRO A 34 12.69 10.94 3.35
N ILE A 35 11.82 11.97 3.37
CA ILE A 35 11.97 13.17 2.54
C ILE A 35 13.34 13.87 2.74
N PRO A 36 13.86 14.07 3.96
CA PRO A 36 15.18 14.67 4.14
C PRO A 36 16.30 13.86 3.46
N THR A 37 16.20 12.52 3.50
CA THR A 37 17.13 11.61 2.84
C THR A 37 17.04 11.74 1.32
N PHE A 38 15.84 11.76 0.75
CA PHE A 38 15.67 11.96 -0.70
C PHE A 38 16.10 13.35 -1.16
N ARG A 39 15.88 14.39 -0.35
CA ARG A 39 16.42 15.74 -0.64
C ARG A 39 17.94 15.73 -0.71
N ARG A 40 18.62 14.94 0.13
CA ARG A 40 20.07 14.75 0.04
C ARG A 40 20.45 14.07 -1.27
N ILE A 41 19.80 12.98 -1.65
CA ILE A 41 20.05 12.25 -2.91
C ILE A 41 19.89 13.16 -4.14
N ILE A 42 18.84 13.99 -4.17
CA ILE A 42 18.61 14.94 -5.27
C ILE A 42 19.73 15.99 -5.32
N ARG A 43 20.18 16.48 -4.16
CA ARG A 43 21.24 17.49 -4.07
C ARG A 43 22.62 16.93 -4.41
N SER A 44 22.94 15.72 -3.93
CA SER A 44 24.22 15.06 -4.21
C SER A 44 24.28 14.43 -5.60
N ARG A 45 23.13 14.31 -6.28
CA ARG A 45 22.99 13.67 -7.60
C ARG A 45 23.46 12.21 -7.63
N SER A 46 23.60 11.57 -6.46
CA SER A 46 23.97 10.18 -6.31
C SER A 46 23.17 9.56 -5.16
N THR A 47 22.81 8.28 -5.31
CA THR A 47 22.22 7.49 -4.24
C THR A 47 23.19 7.21 -3.08
N GLU A 48 24.45 7.66 -3.17
CA GLU A 48 25.50 7.43 -2.19
C GLU A 48 25.53 5.94 -1.76
N GLN A 49 25.44 5.68 -0.45
CA GLN A 49 25.36 4.32 0.11
C GLN A 49 23.92 3.84 0.35
N PHE A 50 22.91 4.67 0.11
CA PHE A 50 21.51 4.30 0.34
C PHE A 50 21.08 3.18 -0.61
N SER A 51 20.22 2.27 -0.15
CA SER A 51 19.66 1.19 -0.97
C SER A 51 18.19 1.48 -1.29
N GLY A 52 17.78 1.16 -2.52
CA GLY A 52 16.40 1.31 -3.00
C GLY A 52 15.48 0.17 -2.57
N LEU A 53 16.05 -0.95 -2.09
CA LEU A 53 15.32 -2.17 -1.74
C LEU A 53 14.21 -1.97 -0.69
N PRO A 54 14.40 -1.20 0.40
CA PRO A 54 13.35 -0.97 1.39
C PRO A 54 12.07 -0.38 0.78
N TYR A 55 12.19 0.48 -0.24
CA TYR A 55 11.04 1.09 -0.90
C TYR A 55 10.30 0.09 -1.80
N ILE A 56 11.03 -0.83 -2.44
CA ILE A 56 10.44 -1.91 -3.25
C ILE A 56 9.67 -2.88 -2.35
N TYR A 57 10.26 -3.33 -1.24
CA TYR A 57 9.57 -4.21 -0.29
C TYR A 57 8.36 -3.53 0.35
N ALA A 58 8.47 -2.24 0.68
CA ALA A 58 7.34 -1.49 1.21
C ALA A 58 6.21 -1.30 0.18
N LEU A 59 6.54 -1.10 -1.10
CA LEU A 59 5.56 -1.05 -2.18
C LEU A 59 4.81 -2.39 -2.33
N LEU A 60 5.54 -3.51 -2.28
CA LEU A 60 4.96 -4.86 -2.29
C LEU A 60 3.99 -5.06 -1.11
N ASN A 61 4.42 -4.67 0.10
CA ASN A 61 3.58 -4.72 1.29
C ASN A 61 2.31 -3.86 1.12
N CYS A 62 2.44 -2.64 0.58
CA CYS A 62 1.30 -1.77 0.34
C CYS A 62 0.28 -2.41 -0.61
N PHE A 63 0.71 -3.08 -1.67
CA PHE A 63 -0.21 -3.76 -2.60
C PHE A 63 -0.94 -4.94 -1.96
N ILE A 64 -0.26 -5.71 -1.12
CA ILE A 64 -0.89 -6.82 -0.39
C ILE A 64 -1.92 -6.28 0.61
N CYS A 65 -1.58 -5.23 1.36
CA CYS A 65 -2.50 -4.62 2.32
C CYS A 65 -3.67 -3.89 1.63
N LEU A 66 -3.44 -3.25 0.48
CA LEU A 66 -4.49 -2.69 -0.36
C LEU A 66 -5.48 -3.74 -0.78
N TRP A 67 -4.97 -4.88 -1.25
CA TRP A 67 -5.80 -6.00 -1.66
C TRP A 67 -6.66 -6.52 -0.51
N TYR A 68 -6.04 -6.72 0.65
CA TYR A 68 -6.72 -7.19 1.85
C TYR A 68 -7.80 -6.22 2.35
N GLY A 69 -7.55 -4.91 2.27
CA GLY A 69 -8.49 -3.87 2.70
C GLY A 69 -9.68 -3.64 1.78
N MET A 70 -9.75 -4.31 0.62
CA MET A 70 -10.88 -4.20 -0.29
C MET A 70 -12.14 -4.84 0.33
N PRO A 71 -13.33 -4.22 0.18
CA PRO A 71 -14.58 -4.70 0.80
C PRO A 71 -15.01 -6.09 0.33
N ILE A 72 -14.46 -6.55 -0.80
CA ILE A 72 -14.71 -7.85 -1.42
C ILE A 72 -13.93 -8.97 -0.71
N VAL A 73 -12.77 -8.65 -0.12
CA VAL A 73 -11.92 -9.60 0.60
C VAL A 73 -12.24 -9.57 2.10
N SER A 74 -12.39 -8.37 2.66
CA SER A 74 -12.71 -8.18 4.07
C SER A 74 -13.61 -6.96 4.25
N SER A 75 -14.78 -7.19 4.84
CA SER A 75 -15.75 -6.12 5.10
C SER A 75 -15.40 -5.37 6.39
N GLY A 76 -15.49 -4.04 6.38
CA GLY A 76 -15.32 -3.20 7.57
C GLY A 76 -13.90 -2.70 7.87
N ILE A 77 -12.90 -2.99 7.03
CA ILE A 77 -11.49 -2.58 7.25
C ILE A 77 -10.93 -1.67 6.15
N ILE A 78 -11.79 -0.86 5.52
CA ILE A 78 -11.44 -0.05 4.34
C ILE A 78 -10.37 1.02 4.63
N LEU A 79 -10.21 1.44 5.89
CA LEU A 79 -9.17 2.38 6.31
C LEU A 79 -7.74 1.83 6.12
N ILE A 80 -7.58 0.51 6.01
CA ILE A 80 -6.31 -0.12 5.66
C ILE A 80 -6.02 0.05 4.16
N ALA A 81 -7.04 -0.04 3.30
CA ALA A 81 -6.86 0.21 1.88
C ALA A 81 -6.50 1.69 1.62
N THR A 82 -7.11 2.63 2.34
CA THR A 82 -6.81 4.07 2.16
C THR A 82 -5.36 4.39 2.49
N VAL A 83 -4.85 3.97 3.66
CA VAL A 83 -3.48 4.29 4.07
C VAL A 83 -2.44 3.67 3.14
N ASN A 84 -2.68 2.43 2.71
CA ASN A 84 -1.74 1.73 1.83
C ASN A 84 -1.81 2.24 0.39
N SER A 85 -2.92 2.83 -0.06
CA SER A 85 -3.01 3.51 -1.36
C SER A 85 -2.07 4.72 -1.41
N VAL A 86 -2.10 5.54 -0.35
CA VAL A 86 -1.22 6.69 -0.20
C VAL A 86 0.22 6.23 -0.09
N GLY A 87 0.48 5.23 0.76
CA GLY A 87 1.80 4.63 0.91
C GLY A 87 2.38 4.14 -0.41
N ALA A 88 1.60 3.45 -1.23
CA ALA A 88 2.03 3.00 -2.55
C ALA A 88 2.46 4.16 -3.47
N ILE A 89 1.74 5.29 -3.45
CA ILE A 89 2.11 6.49 -4.22
C ILE A 89 3.45 7.05 -3.75
N PHE A 90 3.65 7.20 -2.42
CA PHE A 90 4.93 7.67 -1.88
C PHE A 90 6.07 6.72 -2.23
N GLN A 91 5.89 5.41 -2.08
CA GLN A 91 6.94 4.44 -2.40
C GLN A 91 7.28 4.42 -3.88
N LEU A 92 6.30 4.58 -4.77
CA LEU A 92 6.54 4.74 -6.22
C LEU A 92 7.39 5.97 -6.51
N VAL A 93 7.05 7.13 -5.92
CA VAL A 93 7.82 8.37 -6.09
C VAL A 93 9.26 8.18 -5.62
N TYR A 94 9.47 7.56 -4.46
CA TYR A 94 10.80 7.27 -3.93
C TYR A 94 11.61 6.32 -4.82
N ILE A 95 10.99 5.25 -5.32
CA ILE A 95 11.64 4.33 -6.27
C ILE A 95 12.03 5.07 -7.56
N ILE A 96 11.16 5.92 -8.11
CA ILE A 96 11.45 6.71 -9.32
C ILE A 96 12.65 7.63 -9.10
N ILE A 97 12.67 8.39 -8.00
CA ILE A 97 13.81 9.27 -7.67
C ILE A 97 15.09 8.44 -7.53
N PHE A 98 15.00 7.28 -6.87
CA PHE A 98 16.14 6.41 -6.65
C PHE A 98 16.68 5.82 -7.97
N ILE A 99 15.83 5.49 -8.94
CA ILE A 99 16.24 5.03 -10.27
C ILE A 99 16.94 6.15 -11.05
N ILE A 100 16.41 7.38 -11.01
CA ILE A 100 16.96 8.52 -11.75
C ILE A 100 18.38 8.87 -11.27
N TYR A 101 18.61 8.84 -9.95
CA TYR A 101 19.87 9.26 -9.34
C TYR A 101 20.85 8.12 -9.02
N ALA A 102 20.54 6.89 -9.43
CA ALA A 102 21.42 5.76 -9.18
C ALA A 102 22.64 5.71 -10.10
N ASP A 103 23.77 5.35 -9.51
CA ASP A 103 25.03 5.09 -10.22
C ASP A 103 24.93 3.85 -11.12
N LYS A 104 25.76 3.77 -12.18
CA LYS A 104 25.70 2.71 -13.21
C LYS A 104 25.64 1.28 -12.64
N GLU A 105 26.34 1.01 -11.54
CA GLU A 105 26.31 -0.31 -10.88
C GLU A 105 24.99 -0.59 -10.15
N ARG A 106 24.32 0.45 -9.65
CA ARG A 106 23.01 0.35 -8.98
C ARG A 106 21.83 0.53 -9.95
N LYS A 107 22.07 0.96 -11.18
CA LYS A 107 21.04 1.06 -12.24
C LYS A 107 20.45 -0.29 -12.60
N VAL A 108 21.26 -1.36 -12.63
CA VAL A 108 20.78 -2.71 -12.94
C VAL A 108 19.81 -3.23 -11.87
N PRO A 109 20.16 -3.28 -10.57
CA PRO A 109 19.22 -3.72 -9.54
C PRO A 109 18.00 -2.80 -9.40
N ASN A 110 18.16 -1.49 -9.60
CA ASN A 110 17.02 -0.56 -9.58
C ASN A 110 16.09 -0.71 -10.79
N GLY A 111 16.66 -0.98 -11.97
CA GLY A 111 15.89 -1.27 -13.18
C GLY A 111 15.13 -2.60 -13.06
N ILE A 112 15.78 -3.63 -12.51
CA ILE A 112 15.10 -4.89 -12.16
C ILE A 112 13.97 -4.61 -11.17
N GLY A 113 14.21 -3.78 -10.15
CA GLY A 113 13.19 -3.33 -9.20
C GLY A 113 12.00 -2.63 -9.86
N ALA A 114 12.25 -1.80 -10.88
CA ALA A 114 11.20 -1.12 -11.65
C ALA A 114 10.36 -2.13 -12.45
N ILE A 115 11.01 -3.07 -13.14
CA ILE A 115 10.34 -4.12 -13.91
C ILE A 115 9.50 -5.00 -12.97
N LEU A 116 10.07 -5.41 -11.83
CA LEU A 116 9.33 -6.14 -10.80
C LEU A 116 8.16 -5.33 -10.25
N GLY A 117 8.31 -4.02 -10.05
CA GLY A 117 7.22 -3.13 -9.65
C GLY A 117 6.09 -3.05 -10.68
N ILE A 118 6.42 -2.96 -11.97
CA ILE A 118 5.44 -2.98 -13.06
C ILE A 118 4.73 -4.33 -13.13
N ILE A 119 5.48 -5.44 -13.07
CA ILE A 119 4.94 -6.79 -13.04
C ILE A 119 3.99 -6.93 -11.83
N GLN A 120 4.39 -6.48 -10.65
CA GLN A 120 3.56 -6.50 -9.46
C GLN A 120 2.27 -5.69 -9.64
N LEU A 121 2.33 -4.52 -10.28
CA LEU A 121 1.17 -3.66 -10.51
C LEU A 121 0.19 -4.32 -11.51
N VAL A 122 0.72 -4.93 -12.57
CA VAL A 122 -0.06 -5.70 -13.54
C VAL A 122 -0.69 -6.93 -12.88
N LEU A 123 0.08 -7.69 -12.09
CA LEU A 123 -0.43 -8.84 -11.34
C LEU A 123 -1.50 -8.41 -10.34
N TYR A 124 -1.28 -7.34 -9.60
CA TYR A 124 -2.25 -6.78 -8.67
C TYR A 124 -3.55 -6.41 -9.40
N PHE A 125 -3.47 -5.69 -10.53
CA PHE A 125 -4.67 -5.30 -11.27
C PHE A 125 -5.40 -6.51 -11.87
N TRP A 126 -4.66 -7.47 -12.43
CA TRP A 126 -5.22 -8.68 -13.01
C TRP A 126 -5.89 -9.57 -11.95
N TYR A 127 -5.19 -9.81 -10.85
CA TYR A 127 -5.73 -10.56 -9.71
C TYR A 127 -6.92 -9.83 -9.11
N SER A 128 -6.84 -8.49 -9.04
CA SER A 128 -7.91 -7.65 -8.54
C SER A 128 -9.19 -7.82 -9.31
N ARG A 129 -9.11 -7.61 -10.62
CA ARG A 129 -10.21 -7.87 -11.55
C ARG A 129 -10.74 -9.30 -11.42
N SER A 130 -9.84 -10.29 -11.36
CA SER A 130 -10.21 -11.70 -11.37
C SER A 130 -10.97 -12.12 -10.11
N SER A 131 -10.53 -11.69 -8.92
CA SER A 131 -11.22 -12.05 -7.68
C SER A 131 -12.58 -11.34 -7.55
N VAL A 132 -12.65 -10.06 -7.98
CA VAL A 132 -13.92 -9.33 -8.01
C VAL A 132 -14.91 -10.04 -8.91
N GLN A 133 -14.47 -10.50 -10.09
CA GLN A 133 -15.31 -11.25 -11.01
C GLN A 133 -15.76 -12.58 -10.38
N ALA A 134 -14.84 -13.34 -9.76
CA ALA A 134 -15.13 -14.61 -9.12
C ALA A 134 -16.15 -14.49 -7.98
N SER A 135 -16.02 -13.46 -7.14
CA SER A 135 -16.96 -13.18 -6.05
C SER A 135 -18.36 -12.80 -6.55
N ARG A 136 -18.47 -12.12 -7.71
CA ARG A 136 -19.78 -11.74 -8.28
C ARG A 136 -20.50 -12.88 -9.02
N ARG A 137 -19.79 -13.88 -9.56
CA ARG A 137 -20.41 -15.00 -10.31
C ARG A 137 -21.58 -15.68 -9.59
N PRO A 138 -21.47 -16.13 -8.33
CA PRO A 138 -22.58 -16.79 -7.63
C PRO A 138 -23.78 -15.86 -7.38
N LEU A 139 -23.57 -14.54 -7.28
CA LEU A 139 -24.67 -13.59 -7.20
C LEU A 139 -25.41 -13.49 -8.53
N LEU A 140 -24.68 -13.41 -9.65
CA LEU A 140 -25.30 -13.28 -10.97
C LEU A 140 -26.12 -14.52 -11.38
N GLU A 141 -25.66 -15.72 -11.02
CA GLU A 141 -26.43 -16.96 -11.24
C GLU A 141 -27.66 -17.08 -10.34
N SER A 142 -27.68 -16.41 -9.18
CA SER A 142 -28.87 -16.39 -8.30
C SER A 142 -30.00 -15.48 -8.80
N TYR A 143 -29.71 -14.57 -9.74
CA TYR A 143 -30.68 -13.67 -10.37
C TYR A 143 -31.08 -14.10 -11.80
N ALA A 144 -30.49 -15.17 -12.33
CA ALA A 144 -30.74 -15.72 -13.66
C ALA A 144 -31.64 -16.96 -13.59
#